data_AF-A0A3A5KB05-F1
#
_entry.id   AF-A0A3A5KB05-F1
#
_cell.length_a   1.000
_cell.length_b   1.000
_cell.length_c   1.000
_cell.angle_alpha   90.00
_cell.angle_beta   90.00
_cell.angle_gamma   90.00
#
_symmetry.space_group_name_H-M   'P 1'
#
loop_
_entity.id
_entity.type
_entity.pdbx_description
1 polymer ?
#
loop_
_entity_poly.entity_id
_entity_poly.type
_entity_poly.pdbx_seq_one_letter_code
_entity_poly.pdbx_strand_id
1 'polypeptide(L)'
;MGGVIDSVNGDMDQASIAVRMAAKGLVEAHRASLTSRGVLSQGPDMPLTLRRGMALVSAVALADGHSSDIASQVNDFTTLATRPVREWGPASLVLCEERNAILLDEGYGIPTAECIDLAEIRDEGSIVEDIFHEKLRTGLSRVGKNADSLYRAVRENIIRKPCRTRKEVLAFALEVPELASEIPTFFSPLPASALHGKTLRLCARCNAPLFADPDRSAYPNGRCAVRECRMSWPDMAVGEEHQIPVHDDWRMANPVIMTFWVGPGLPEIALYDALRKKREDVVLYPMCDLADIGIEGTKIGIDVKSYSSAAVLGKRFSANIGGMHAFRRRIVAVPDFWIKVDRDYLRTASAVCGNKDGIEFMSVSQVAEAFS
;
A
#
# COMPACT_ATOMS: atom_id res chain seq x y z
N MET A 1 45.69 -18.13 17.68
CA MET A 1 44.75 -17.38 18.55
C MET A 1 44.97 -15.91 18.27
N GLY A 2 43.94 -15.24 17.77
CA GLY A 2 43.99 -13.85 17.31
C GLY A 2 42.78 -13.62 16.43
N GLY A 3 41.61 -13.60 17.07
CA GLY A 3 40.34 -13.36 16.41
C GLY A 3 40.24 -11.91 15.94
N VAL A 4 39.88 -11.73 14.68
CA VAL A 4 39.32 -10.48 14.17
C VAL A 4 37.81 -10.64 14.28
N ILE A 5 37.26 -10.07 15.34
CA ILE A 5 35.83 -9.77 15.41
C ILE A 5 35.71 -8.42 14.72
N ASP A 6 35.38 -8.43 13.43
CA ASP A 6 34.99 -7.21 12.74
C ASP A 6 33.63 -6.77 13.30
N SER A 7 33.67 -5.60 13.93
CA SER A 7 32.56 -4.93 14.56
C SER A 7 31.49 -4.54 13.53
N VAL A 8 30.29 -5.10 13.71
CA VAL A 8 29.04 -4.65 13.09
C VAL A 8 28.64 -3.31 13.72
N ASN A 9 29.23 -2.21 13.25
CA ASN A 9 28.70 -0.86 13.38
C ASN A 9 28.48 -0.35 11.96
N GLY A 10 27.26 -0.51 11.44
CA GLY A 10 26.91 -0.14 10.08
C GLY A 10 26.82 1.36 9.91
N ASP A 11 27.84 1.97 9.31
CA ASP A 11 27.71 3.31 8.73
C ASP A 11 26.60 3.25 7.67
N MET A 12 25.49 3.93 7.92
CA MET A 12 24.47 4.13 6.90
C MET A 12 25.06 4.97 5.78
N ASP A 13 25.05 4.42 4.57
CA ASP A 13 25.46 5.14 3.37
C ASP A 13 24.61 6.41 3.17
N GLN A 14 25.23 7.47 2.65
CA GLN A 14 24.60 8.78 2.42
C GLN A 14 23.35 8.65 1.53
N ALA A 15 23.35 7.72 0.59
CA ALA A 15 22.21 7.45 -0.26
C ALA A 15 21.01 6.91 0.55
N SER A 16 21.25 6.02 1.52
CA SER A 16 20.21 5.50 2.41
C SER A 16 19.65 6.60 3.32
N ILE A 17 20.52 7.47 3.86
CA ILE A 17 20.10 8.64 4.66
C ILE A 17 19.22 9.57 3.83
N ALA A 18 19.61 9.86 2.59
CA ALA A 18 18.86 10.72 1.68
C ALA A 18 17.45 10.16 1.41
N VAL A 19 17.35 8.86 1.07
CA VAL A 19 16.07 8.18 0.79
C VAL A 19 15.15 8.20 2.01
N ARG A 20 15.66 7.87 3.20
CA ARG A 20 14.87 7.84 4.44
C ARG A 20 14.40 9.24 4.86
N MET A 21 15.25 10.25 4.72
CA MET A 21 14.86 11.65 4.97
C MET A 21 13.77 12.10 3.99
N ALA A 22 13.89 11.72 2.72
CA ALA A 22 12.88 12.03 1.72
C ALA A 22 11.56 11.32 2.00
N ALA A 23 11.59 10.03 2.36
CA ALA A 23 10.41 9.28 2.79
C ALA A 23 9.69 9.96 3.97
N LYS A 24 10.45 10.34 5.00
CA LYS A 24 9.90 11.09 6.16
C LYS A 24 9.25 12.40 5.74
N GLY A 25 9.91 13.17 4.87
CA GLY A 25 9.37 14.42 4.34
C GLY A 25 8.07 14.23 3.54
N LEU A 26 7.98 13.18 2.72
CA LEU A 26 6.77 12.86 1.95
C LEU A 26 5.61 12.47 2.87
N VAL A 27 5.87 11.69 3.92
CA VAL A 27 4.86 11.34 4.93
C VAL A 27 4.37 12.59 5.68
N GLU A 28 5.26 13.47 6.10
CA GLU A 28 4.89 14.75 6.75
C GLU A 28 4.07 15.65 5.82
N ALA A 29 4.47 15.76 4.55
CA ALA A 29 3.74 16.54 3.55
C ALA A 29 2.34 15.99 3.31
N HIS A 30 2.20 14.66 3.20
CA HIS A 30 0.90 14.03 3.06
C HIS A 30 0.02 14.29 4.28
N ARG A 31 0.53 14.14 5.50
CA ARG A 31 -0.21 14.44 6.73
C ARG A 31 -0.69 15.89 6.78
N ALA A 32 0.17 16.84 6.40
CA ALA A 32 -0.21 18.25 6.32
C ALA A 32 -1.33 18.50 5.28
N SER A 33 -1.33 17.78 4.16
CA SER A 33 -2.38 17.88 3.13
C SER A 33 -3.74 17.30 3.55
N LEU A 34 -3.78 16.45 4.59
CA LEU A 34 -5.04 15.93 5.14
C LEU A 34 -5.74 16.97 6.02
N THR A 35 -4.99 17.86 6.67
CA THR A 35 -5.52 18.89 7.57
C THR A 35 -5.67 20.24 6.89
N SER A 36 -4.78 20.57 5.96
CA SER A 36 -4.85 21.76 5.13
C SER A 36 -5.43 21.39 3.77
N ARG A 37 -6.39 22.15 3.23
CA ARG A 37 -6.85 21.98 1.83
C ARG A 37 -5.80 22.45 0.80
N GLY A 38 -4.52 22.43 1.18
CA GLY A 38 -3.41 22.95 0.39
C GLY A 38 -2.88 21.90 -0.57
N VAL A 39 -2.47 22.36 -1.75
CA VAL A 39 -1.66 21.55 -2.67
C VAL A 39 -0.22 21.61 -2.20
N LEU A 40 0.50 20.49 -2.27
CA LEU A 40 1.94 20.50 -2.02
C LEU A 40 2.63 21.38 -3.06
N SER A 41 3.14 22.53 -2.63
CA SER A 41 3.83 23.49 -3.48
C SER A 41 5.23 23.79 -2.95
N GLN A 42 6.16 24.06 -3.86
CA GLN A 42 7.48 24.54 -3.49
C GLN A 42 7.39 25.93 -2.89
N GLY A 43 7.76 26.06 -1.62
CA GLY A 43 7.64 27.32 -0.89
C GLY A 43 7.92 27.21 0.60
N PRO A 44 7.65 28.29 1.35
CA PRO A 44 7.85 28.34 2.80
C PRO A 44 7.08 27.25 3.55
N ASP A 45 5.88 26.92 3.07
CA ASP A 45 4.93 25.97 3.68
C ASP A 45 5.28 24.50 3.43
N MET A 46 6.26 24.22 2.57
CA MET A 46 6.77 22.86 2.40
C MET A 46 7.43 22.37 3.69
N PRO A 47 7.14 21.15 4.16
CA PRO A 47 7.78 20.59 5.35
C PRO A 47 9.30 20.68 5.26
N LEU A 48 9.93 21.14 6.33
CA LEU A 48 11.40 21.31 6.39
C LEU A 48 12.11 19.98 6.12
N THR A 49 11.54 18.87 6.62
CA THR A 49 12.05 17.52 6.40
C THR A 49 12.04 17.14 4.93
N LEU A 50 10.98 17.49 4.19
CA LEU A 50 10.92 17.25 2.74
C LEU A 50 11.96 18.07 1.99
N ARG A 51 12.09 19.37 2.29
CA ARG A 51 13.13 20.22 1.70
C ARG A 51 14.54 19.64 1.93
N ARG A 52 14.81 19.16 3.15
CA ARG A 52 16.09 18.53 3.49
C ARG A 52 16.29 17.20 2.77
N GLY A 53 15.27 16.35 2.72
CA GLY A 53 15.33 15.07 2.00
C GLY A 53 15.62 15.26 0.52
N MET A 54 14.90 16.18 -0.13
CA MET A 54 15.14 16.58 -1.51
C MET A 54 16.58 17.07 -1.71
N ALA A 55 17.06 18.00 -0.86
CA ALA A 55 18.43 18.51 -0.95
C ALA A 55 19.50 17.42 -0.76
N LEU A 56 19.25 16.42 0.09
CA LEU A 56 20.16 15.28 0.25
C LEU A 56 20.17 14.37 -0.98
N VAL A 57 19.01 14.12 -1.60
CA VAL A 57 18.93 13.38 -2.87
C VAL A 57 19.69 14.12 -3.97
N SER A 58 19.51 15.45 -4.07
CA SER A 58 20.29 16.30 -4.97
C SER A 58 21.79 16.22 -4.70
N ALA A 59 22.20 16.25 -3.43
CA ALA A 59 23.61 16.16 -3.04
C ALA A 59 24.23 14.82 -3.44
N VAL A 60 23.51 13.70 -3.24
CA VAL A 60 23.94 12.37 -3.70
C VAL A 60 24.09 12.35 -5.23
N ALA A 61 23.12 12.89 -5.96
CA ALA A 61 23.18 12.94 -7.42
C ALA A 61 24.40 13.74 -7.93
N LEU A 62 24.67 14.90 -7.33
CA LEU A 62 25.82 15.73 -7.71
C LEU A 62 27.15 15.08 -7.33
N ALA A 63 27.22 14.40 -6.17
CA ALA A 63 28.42 13.67 -5.74
C ALA A 63 28.76 12.51 -6.69
N ASP A 64 27.73 11.85 -7.23
CA ASP A 64 27.86 10.79 -8.24
C ASP A 64 28.17 11.32 -9.66
N GLY A 65 28.27 12.64 -9.84
CA GLY A 65 28.51 13.27 -11.14
C GLY A 65 27.31 13.21 -12.09
N HIS A 66 26.08 13.06 -11.57
CA HIS A 66 24.87 13.05 -12.37
C HIS A 66 24.63 14.43 -13.01
N SER A 67 24.23 14.46 -14.28
CA SER A 67 24.19 15.69 -15.08
C SER A 67 23.08 16.69 -14.71
N SER A 68 22.14 16.27 -13.88
CA SER A 68 20.96 17.05 -13.50
C SER A 68 20.62 16.88 -12.03
N ASP A 69 20.13 17.95 -11.41
CA ASP A 69 19.53 17.90 -10.08
C ASP A 69 18.10 17.33 -10.16
N ILE A 70 17.99 16.05 -9.82
CA ILE A 70 16.75 15.24 -9.91
C ILE A 70 15.72 15.55 -8.82
N ALA A 71 16.07 16.33 -7.80
CA ALA A 71 15.21 16.62 -6.65
C ALA A 71 15.07 18.12 -6.36
N SER A 72 15.54 18.99 -7.25
CA SER A 72 15.43 20.46 -7.11
C SER A 72 13.99 20.99 -7.15
N GLN A 73 13.08 20.27 -7.83
CA GLN A 73 11.69 20.66 -8.03
C GLN A 73 10.75 19.62 -7.43
N VAL A 74 9.75 20.07 -6.65
CA VAL A 74 8.86 19.13 -5.94
C VAL A 74 8.04 18.25 -6.87
N ASN A 75 7.55 18.77 -7.99
CA ASN A 75 6.72 18.00 -8.93
C ASN A 75 7.53 16.91 -9.65
N ASP A 76 8.78 17.23 -10.00
CA ASP A 76 9.69 16.27 -10.62
C ASP A 76 10.10 15.21 -9.59
N PHE A 77 10.40 15.64 -8.35
CA PHE A 77 10.75 14.74 -7.27
C PHE A 77 9.59 13.80 -6.89
N THR A 78 8.34 14.29 -6.79
CA THR A 78 7.19 13.42 -6.49
C THR A 78 6.91 12.45 -7.62
N THR A 79 7.09 12.85 -8.89
CA THR A 79 7.03 11.93 -10.03
C THR A 79 8.11 10.86 -9.93
N LEU A 80 9.35 11.26 -9.61
CA LEU A 80 10.47 10.34 -9.41
C LEU A 80 10.19 9.34 -8.27
N ALA A 81 9.60 9.81 -7.17
CA ALA A 81 9.25 9.00 -6.01
C ALA A 81 8.16 7.94 -6.28
N THR A 82 7.48 7.98 -7.43
CA THR A 82 6.57 6.90 -7.87
C THR A 82 7.29 5.70 -8.49
N ARG A 83 8.61 5.81 -8.68
CA ARG A 83 9.46 4.78 -9.28
C ARG A 83 10.42 4.20 -8.23
N PRO A 84 10.91 2.96 -8.43
CA PRO A 84 11.95 2.38 -7.58
C PRO A 84 13.17 3.31 -7.47
N VAL A 85 13.75 3.45 -6.28
CA VAL A 85 14.91 4.31 -6.01
C VAL A 85 16.09 4.07 -6.98
N ARG A 86 16.33 2.83 -7.39
CA ARG A 86 17.37 2.47 -8.38
C ARG A 86 17.17 3.11 -9.74
N GLU A 87 15.96 3.56 -10.05
CA GLU A 87 15.63 4.21 -11.32
C GLU A 87 15.77 5.73 -11.26
N TRP A 88 16.21 6.28 -10.12
CA TRP A 88 16.36 7.73 -9.95
C TRP A 88 17.61 8.29 -10.65
N GLY A 89 18.55 7.43 -11.03
CA GLY A 89 19.72 7.77 -11.86
C GLY A 89 21.07 7.59 -11.17
N PRO A 90 21.34 8.25 -10.03
CA PRO A 90 22.63 8.19 -9.33
C PRO A 90 23.06 6.76 -8.95
N ALA A 91 24.33 6.42 -9.17
CA ALA A 91 24.87 5.07 -8.94
C ALA A 91 24.76 4.64 -7.47
N SER A 92 24.94 5.57 -6.54
CA SER A 92 24.80 5.32 -5.10
C SER A 92 23.37 4.91 -4.74
N LEU A 93 22.35 5.48 -5.40
CA LEU A 93 20.94 5.10 -5.23
C LEU A 93 20.61 3.74 -5.86
N VAL A 94 21.35 3.31 -6.89
CA VAL A 94 21.22 1.96 -7.46
C VAL A 94 21.72 0.89 -6.48
N LEU A 95 22.74 1.22 -5.68
CA LEU A 95 23.42 0.27 -4.80
C LEU A 95 22.91 0.28 -3.37
N CYS A 96 22.13 1.30 -2.98
CA CYS A 96 21.63 1.40 -1.62
C CYS A 96 20.66 0.27 -1.27
N GLU A 97 20.37 0.13 0.01
CA GLU A 97 19.49 -0.94 0.48
C GLU A 97 18.04 -0.72 0.05
N GLU A 98 17.62 0.54 0.05
CA GLU A 98 16.28 0.99 -0.33
C GLU A 98 16.06 1.05 -1.85
N ARG A 99 17.02 0.61 -2.67
CA ARG A 99 17.02 0.72 -4.14
C ARG A 99 15.75 0.22 -4.84
N ASN A 100 15.03 -0.74 -4.26
CA ASN A 100 13.80 -1.25 -4.85
C ASN A 100 12.53 -0.56 -4.32
N ALA A 101 12.63 0.28 -3.29
CA ALA A 101 11.49 0.91 -2.65
C ALA A 101 10.85 1.95 -3.59
N ILE A 102 9.51 1.99 -3.58
CA ILE A 102 8.70 3.01 -4.24
C ILE A 102 8.09 3.87 -3.13
N LEU A 103 8.33 5.17 -3.14
CA LEU A 103 7.93 6.02 -2.00
C LEU A 103 6.51 6.57 -2.12
N LEU A 104 6.00 6.77 -3.34
CA LEU A 104 4.63 7.24 -3.59
C LEU A 104 3.89 6.26 -4.49
N ASP A 105 2.61 6.03 -4.19
CA ASP A 105 1.70 5.37 -5.12
C ASP A 105 1.46 6.27 -6.33
N GLU A 106 1.80 5.77 -7.52
CA GLU A 106 1.63 6.50 -8.78
C GLU A 106 0.17 6.87 -9.08
N GLY A 107 -0.78 6.04 -8.64
CA GLY A 107 -2.20 6.24 -8.96
C GLY A 107 -2.86 7.34 -8.14
N TYR A 108 -2.52 7.41 -6.85
CA TYR A 108 -3.18 8.30 -5.89
C TYR A 108 -2.26 9.37 -5.29
N GLY A 109 -0.95 9.31 -5.52
CA GLY A 109 0.03 10.27 -5.01
C GLY A 109 0.22 10.20 -3.49
N ILE A 110 -0.01 9.03 -2.89
CA ILE A 110 0.02 8.80 -1.44
C ILE A 110 1.29 8.04 -1.07
N PRO A 111 1.94 8.36 0.07
CA PRO A 111 3.04 7.54 0.59
C PRO A 111 2.67 6.07 0.67
N THR A 112 3.53 5.21 0.11
CA THR A 112 3.34 3.75 0.19
C THR A 112 3.60 3.24 1.62
N ALA A 113 3.18 2.01 1.93
CA ALA A 113 3.48 1.38 3.22
C ALA A 113 4.99 1.31 3.49
N GLU A 114 5.80 1.02 2.46
CA GLU A 114 7.27 1.03 2.56
C GLU A 114 7.86 2.42 2.78
N CYS A 115 7.25 3.49 2.23
CA CYS A 115 7.64 4.87 2.52
C CYS A 115 7.42 5.21 4.00
N ILE A 116 6.27 4.79 4.54
CA ILE A 116 5.93 4.97 5.96
C ILE A 116 6.92 4.22 6.85
N ASP A 117 7.25 2.97 6.52
CA ASP A 117 8.23 2.19 7.28
C ASP A 117 9.64 2.79 7.21
N LEU A 118 10.06 3.27 6.03
CA LEU A 118 11.35 3.94 5.83
C LEU A 118 11.48 5.29 6.55
N ALA A 119 10.35 5.97 6.78
CA ALA A 119 10.33 7.22 7.53
C ALA A 119 10.72 7.05 9.02
N GLU A 120 10.82 5.80 9.51
CA GLU A 120 11.18 5.42 10.89
C GLU A 120 10.53 6.31 11.96
N ILE A 121 9.25 6.66 11.77
CA ILE A 121 8.46 7.33 12.79
C ILE A 121 8.15 6.27 13.85
N ARG A 122 9.06 6.11 14.81
CA ARG A 122 8.95 5.21 15.97
C ARG A 122 7.93 5.69 17.02
N ASP A 123 7.28 6.82 16.79
CA ASP A 123 6.06 7.20 17.51
C ASP A 123 4.86 6.72 16.69
N GLU A 124 4.25 5.62 17.16
CA GLU A 124 2.93 5.11 16.79
C GLU A 124 2.63 5.08 15.27
N GLY A 125 2.78 3.89 14.70
CA GLY A 125 2.57 3.59 13.29
C GLY A 125 1.30 4.22 12.73
N SER A 126 1.42 4.75 11.51
CA SER A 126 0.33 4.91 10.56
C SER A 126 -0.95 5.63 11.01
N ILE A 127 -0.89 6.86 11.54
CA ILE A 127 -2.11 7.70 11.80
C ILE A 127 -3.15 7.66 10.67
N VAL A 128 -2.77 7.48 9.39
CA VAL A 128 -3.72 7.55 8.27
C VAL A 128 -4.43 6.23 7.98
N GLU A 129 -3.72 5.09 7.96
CA GLU A 129 -4.31 3.74 7.94
C GLU A 129 -5.06 3.52 9.26
N ASP A 130 -4.40 3.83 10.38
CA ASP A 130 -4.97 3.75 11.72
C ASP A 130 -6.19 4.62 11.86
N ILE A 131 -6.29 5.84 11.29
CA ILE A 131 -7.53 6.63 11.37
C ILE A 131 -8.72 5.82 10.84
N PHE A 132 -8.59 5.10 9.72
CA PHE A 132 -9.73 4.38 9.15
C PHE A 132 -9.94 3.01 9.82
N HIS A 133 -8.87 2.29 10.16
CA HIS A 133 -8.97 1.04 10.90
C HIS A 133 -9.44 1.26 12.33
N GLU A 134 -8.92 2.27 13.02
CA GLU A 134 -9.32 2.72 14.35
C GLU A 134 -10.74 3.28 14.32
N LYS A 135 -11.14 4.07 13.32
CA LYS A 135 -12.56 4.46 13.16
C LYS A 135 -13.46 3.24 13.09
N LEU A 136 -13.09 2.25 12.26
CA LEU A 136 -13.85 1.02 12.13
C LEU A 136 -13.85 0.23 13.45
N ARG A 137 -12.69 -0.01 14.06
CA ARG A 137 -12.55 -0.72 15.35
C ARG A 137 -13.28 0.01 16.49
N THR A 138 -13.24 1.34 16.53
CA THR A 138 -13.92 2.18 17.52
C THR A 138 -15.43 2.09 17.34
N GLY A 139 -15.93 2.17 16.11
CA GLY A 139 -17.35 1.94 15.81
C GLY A 139 -17.78 0.54 16.25
N LEU A 140 -16.93 -0.46 16.01
CA LEU A 140 -17.18 -1.87 16.34
C LEU A 140 -17.01 -2.22 17.82
N SER A 141 -16.26 -1.43 18.60
CA SER A 141 -16.07 -1.65 20.04
C SER A 141 -17.40 -1.71 20.82
N ARG A 142 -18.44 -1.08 20.26
CA ARG A 142 -19.80 -1.01 20.81
C ARG A 142 -20.66 -2.23 20.48
N VAL A 143 -20.19 -3.11 19.59
CA VAL A 143 -20.99 -4.19 18.97
C VAL A 143 -20.70 -5.57 19.57
N GLY A 144 -19.73 -5.66 20.49
CA GLY A 144 -19.45 -6.88 21.25
C GLY A 144 -19.05 -8.07 20.36
N LYS A 145 -19.77 -9.19 20.47
CA LYS A 145 -19.39 -10.48 19.85
C LYS A 145 -19.39 -10.49 18.32
N ASN A 146 -20.04 -9.52 17.66
CA ASN A 146 -20.14 -9.49 16.19
C ASN A 146 -19.05 -8.63 15.52
N ALA A 147 -18.15 -8.01 16.29
CA ALA A 147 -17.15 -7.07 15.79
C ALA A 147 -16.31 -7.65 14.64
N ASP A 148 -15.77 -8.86 14.79
CA ASP A 148 -14.97 -9.53 13.74
C ASP A 148 -15.75 -9.70 12.43
N SER A 149 -16.99 -10.19 12.52
CA SER A 149 -17.79 -10.46 11.33
C SER A 149 -18.16 -9.18 10.60
N LEU A 150 -18.47 -8.11 11.34
CA LEU A 150 -18.79 -6.80 10.76
C LEU A 150 -17.55 -6.11 10.18
N TYR A 151 -16.42 -6.16 10.88
CA TYR A 151 -15.14 -5.67 10.36
C TYR A 151 -14.85 -6.31 8.99
N ARG A 152 -14.93 -7.64 8.94
CA ARG A 152 -14.71 -8.40 7.72
C ARG A 152 -15.69 -8.01 6.62
N ALA A 153 -16.99 -8.00 6.92
CA ALA A 153 -18.02 -7.66 5.95
C ALA A 153 -17.78 -6.26 5.36
N VAL A 154 -17.40 -5.28 6.18
CA VAL A 154 -17.18 -3.91 5.71
C VAL A 154 -15.92 -3.80 4.88
N ARG A 155 -14.78 -4.29 5.37
CA ARG A 155 -13.50 -4.22 4.64
C ARG A 155 -13.59 -4.96 3.31
N GLU A 156 -14.11 -6.19 3.32
CA GLU A 156 -14.30 -7.00 2.12
C GLU A 156 -15.21 -6.29 1.09
N ASN A 157 -16.35 -5.73 1.54
CA ASN A 157 -17.29 -5.05 0.65
C ASN A 157 -16.65 -3.82 -0.02
N ILE A 158 -15.86 -3.03 0.72
CA ILE A 158 -15.15 -1.87 0.18
C ILE A 158 -14.10 -2.29 -0.85
N ILE A 159 -13.30 -3.31 -0.56
CA ILE A 159 -12.25 -3.81 -1.48
C ILE A 159 -12.87 -4.34 -2.76
N ARG A 160 -13.95 -5.13 -2.68
CA ARG A 160 -14.59 -5.73 -3.86
C ARG A 160 -15.33 -4.71 -4.73
N LYS A 161 -15.85 -3.63 -4.14
CA LYS A 161 -16.62 -2.59 -4.85
C LYS A 161 -16.22 -1.17 -4.41
N PRO A 162 -15.00 -0.71 -4.72
CA PRO A 162 -14.49 0.57 -4.24
C PRO A 162 -15.17 1.78 -4.90
N CYS A 163 -15.81 1.61 -6.06
CA CYS A 163 -16.59 2.66 -6.72
C CYS A 163 -18.05 2.25 -6.84
N ARG A 164 -18.95 3.16 -6.46
CA ARG A 164 -20.40 2.91 -6.41
C ARG A 164 -21.18 4.22 -6.36
N THR A 165 -22.48 4.17 -6.61
CA THR A 165 -23.36 5.33 -6.48
C THR A 165 -23.55 5.74 -5.02
N ARG A 166 -23.90 7.00 -4.77
CA ARG A 166 -24.27 7.51 -3.44
C ARG A 166 -25.42 6.70 -2.83
N LYS A 167 -26.39 6.28 -3.65
CA LYS A 167 -27.50 5.43 -3.20
C LYS A 167 -27.01 4.08 -2.68
N GLU A 168 -26.07 3.46 -3.38
CA GLU A 168 -25.48 2.18 -2.94
C GLU A 168 -24.61 2.34 -1.68
N VAL A 169 -23.91 3.47 -1.50
CA VAL A 169 -23.21 3.75 -0.23
C VAL A 169 -24.21 3.81 0.93
N LEU A 170 -25.34 4.50 0.75
CA LEU A 170 -26.38 4.60 1.78
C LEU A 170 -27.08 3.26 2.03
N ALA A 171 -27.35 2.48 1.00
CA ALA A 171 -27.90 1.13 1.15
C ALA A 171 -26.95 0.22 1.95
N PHE A 172 -25.65 0.27 1.64
CA PHE A 172 -24.63 -0.46 2.39
C PHE A 172 -24.56 -0.02 3.87
N ALA A 173 -24.68 1.27 4.14
CA ALA A 173 -24.77 1.79 5.51
C ALA A 173 -26.00 1.27 6.28
N LEU A 174 -27.12 1.04 5.59
CA LEU A 174 -28.34 0.46 6.19
C LEU A 174 -28.23 -1.04 6.45
N GLU A 175 -27.41 -1.77 5.68
CA GLU A 175 -27.12 -3.19 5.89
C GLU A 175 -26.22 -3.43 7.12
N VAL A 176 -25.48 -2.39 7.55
CA VAL A 176 -24.63 -2.42 8.75
C VAL A 176 -24.99 -1.24 9.67
N PRO A 177 -26.14 -1.28 10.36
CA PRO A 177 -26.65 -0.16 11.15
C PRO A 177 -25.66 0.36 12.20
N GLU A 178 -24.83 -0.52 12.75
CA GLU A 178 -23.83 -0.19 13.76
C GLU A 178 -22.71 0.72 13.24
N LEU A 179 -22.50 0.77 11.92
CA LEU A 179 -21.49 1.57 11.24
C LEU A 179 -22.11 2.53 10.20
N ALA A 180 -23.41 2.78 10.29
CA ALA A 180 -24.15 3.54 9.29
C ALA A 180 -23.63 4.98 9.12
N SER A 181 -23.10 5.59 10.19
CA SER A 181 -22.49 6.92 10.15
C SER A 181 -21.09 6.92 9.55
N GLU A 182 -20.33 5.84 9.76
CA GLU A 182 -18.92 5.71 9.40
C GLU A 182 -18.77 5.35 7.92
N ILE A 183 -19.60 4.41 7.42
CA ILE A 183 -19.52 3.90 6.05
C ILE A 183 -19.47 5.02 5.00
N PRO A 184 -20.36 6.05 5.02
CA PRO A 184 -20.29 7.14 4.06
C PRO A 184 -18.97 7.92 4.08
N THR A 185 -18.28 7.99 5.23
CA THR A 185 -17.00 8.72 5.37
C THR A 185 -15.82 8.02 4.71
N PHE A 186 -15.95 6.72 4.42
CA PHE A 186 -14.96 5.95 3.67
C PHE A 186 -14.97 6.29 2.17
N PHE A 187 -16.00 6.99 1.71
CA PHE A 187 -16.16 7.35 0.32
C PHE A 187 -16.07 8.87 0.11
N SER A 188 -15.43 9.25 -0.98
CA SER A 188 -15.33 10.63 -1.46
C SER A 188 -16.09 10.79 -2.78
N PRO A 189 -16.48 12.02 -3.16
CA PRO A 189 -16.95 12.29 -4.51
C PRO A 189 -15.97 11.72 -5.54
N LEU A 190 -16.50 11.11 -6.60
CA LEU A 190 -15.68 10.66 -7.72
C LEU A 190 -14.92 11.88 -8.28
N PRO A 191 -13.62 11.84 -8.56
CA PRO A 191 -12.93 12.98 -9.17
C PRO A 191 -13.34 13.14 -10.65
N ALA A 192 -13.38 14.37 -11.16
CA ALA A 192 -13.75 14.63 -12.57
C ALA A 192 -12.77 13.97 -13.56
N SER A 193 -11.50 13.82 -13.16
CA SER A 193 -10.46 13.12 -13.93
C SER A 193 -10.71 11.63 -14.11
N ALA A 194 -11.63 11.02 -13.36
CA ALA A 194 -12.04 9.63 -13.55
C ALA A 194 -13.02 9.43 -14.72
N LEU A 195 -13.52 10.51 -15.33
CA LEU A 195 -14.48 10.46 -16.43
C LEU A 195 -13.82 10.61 -17.80
N HIS A 196 -14.28 9.80 -18.75
CA HIS A 196 -14.01 9.94 -20.19
C HIS A 196 -15.14 10.75 -20.81
N GLY A 197 -15.07 12.07 -20.66
CA GLY A 197 -16.20 12.97 -20.95
C GLY A 197 -17.28 12.81 -19.88
N LYS A 198 -18.42 12.20 -20.23
CA LYS A 198 -19.51 11.86 -19.29
C LYS A 198 -19.54 10.37 -18.92
N THR A 199 -18.53 9.62 -19.32
CA THR A 199 -18.51 8.17 -19.19
C THR A 199 -17.57 7.75 -18.08
N LEU A 200 -18.09 7.04 -17.08
CA LEU A 200 -17.29 6.35 -16.07
C LEU A 200 -17.04 4.92 -16.53
N ARG A 201 -15.79 4.50 -16.57
CA ARG A 201 -15.39 3.12 -16.83
C ARG A 201 -14.81 2.52 -15.56
N LEU A 202 -15.28 1.34 -15.20
CA LEU A 202 -14.79 0.58 -14.07
C LEU A 202 -13.88 -0.56 -14.55
N CYS A 203 -12.80 -0.79 -13.81
CA CYS A 203 -11.89 -1.89 -14.05
C CYS A 203 -12.60 -3.24 -13.88
N ALA A 204 -12.46 -4.14 -14.85
CA ALA A 204 -13.05 -5.49 -14.80
C ALA A 204 -12.54 -6.38 -13.66
N ARG A 205 -11.44 -5.99 -12.99
CA ARG A 205 -10.80 -6.78 -11.94
C ARG A 205 -11.11 -6.24 -10.54
N CYS A 206 -10.90 -4.94 -10.33
CA CYS A 206 -11.02 -4.34 -9.00
C CYS A 206 -12.18 -3.35 -8.86
N ASN A 207 -13.00 -3.15 -9.90
CA ASN A 207 -14.13 -2.19 -9.91
C ASN A 207 -13.76 -0.75 -9.53
N ALA A 208 -12.48 -0.39 -9.54
CA ALA A 208 -12.03 0.98 -9.40
C ALA A 208 -12.18 1.73 -10.74
N PRO A 209 -12.27 3.06 -10.73
CA PRO A 209 -12.31 3.84 -11.96
C PRO A 209 -11.06 3.64 -12.82
N LEU A 210 -11.26 3.63 -14.14
CA LEU A 210 -10.19 3.72 -15.13
C LEU A 210 -9.96 5.18 -15.49
N PHE A 211 -8.90 5.77 -14.95
CA PHE A 211 -8.55 7.17 -15.17
C PHE A 211 -8.06 7.39 -16.59
N ALA A 212 -8.36 8.55 -17.17
CA ALA A 212 -7.79 8.89 -18.48
C ALA A 212 -6.27 8.97 -18.39
N ASP A 213 -5.57 8.37 -19.36
CA ASP A 213 -4.12 8.38 -19.45
C ASP A 213 -3.68 9.29 -20.61
N PRO A 214 -2.58 10.05 -20.47
CA PRO A 214 -1.99 10.80 -21.59
C PRO A 214 -1.62 9.90 -22.77
N ASP A 215 -1.13 8.69 -22.51
CA ASP A 215 -0.85 7.69 -23.55
C ASP A 215 -2.11 6.90 -23.89
N ARG A 216 -2.97 7.54 -24.69
CA ARG A 216 -4.19 6.91 -25.20
C ARG A 216 -3.94 5.75 -26.16
N SER A 217 -2.72 5.59 -26.67
CA SER A 217 -2.37 4.48 -27.55
C SER A 217 -2.16 3.20 -26.75
N ALA A 218 -1.45 3.29 -25.62
CA ALA A 218 -1.26 2.18 -24.69
C ALA A 218 -2.50 1.92 -23.82
N TYR A 219 -3.23 2.98 -23.44
CA TYR A 219 -4.37 2.89 -22.52
C TYR A 219 -5.64 3.53 -23.11
N PRO A 220 -6.19 2.99 -24.22
CA PRO A 220 -7.35 3.58 -24.91
C PRO A 220 -8.61 3.65 -24.04
N ASN A 221 -8.71 2.79 -23.03
CA ASN A 221 -9.83 2.73 -22.09
C ASN A 221 -9.55 3.41 -20.74
N GLY A 222 -8.38 4.03 -20.59
CA GLY A 222 -7.87 4.53 -19.32
C GLY A 222 -7.03 3.50 -18.56
N ARG A 223 -6.40 3.96 -17.49
CA ARG A 223 -5.48 3.22 -16.62
C ARG A 223 -6.04 3.09 -15.21
N CYS A 224 -5.96 1.89 -14.60
CA CYS A 224 -6.45 1.67 -13.25
C CYS A 224 -5.46 2.26 -12.27
N ALA A 225 -5.90 3.10 -11.35
CA ALA A 225 -4.99 3.71 -10.36
C ALA A 225 -4.55 2.74 -9.25
N VAL A 226 -5.18 1.57 -9.10
CA VAL A 226 -4.78 0.56 -8.11
C VAL A 226 -3.55 -0.22 -8.58
N ARG A 227 -2.40 0.00 -7.93
CA ARG A 227 -1.11 -0.60 -8.29
C ARG A 227 -1.14 -2.12 -8.32
N GLU A 228 -1.62 -2.77 -7.25
CA GLU A 228 -1.70 -4.22 -7.13
C GLU A 228 -2.54 -4.84 -8.26
N CYS A 229 -3.60 -4.14 -8.69
CA CYS A 229 -4.42 -4.53 -9.84
C CYS A 229 -3.61 -4.45 -11.15
N ARG A 230 -2.97 -3.30 -11.43
CA ARG A 230 -2.14 -3.12 -12.64
C ARG A 230 -1.03 -4.16 -12.75
N MET A 231 -0.38 -4.45 -11.64
CA MET A 231 0.75 -5.39 -11.62
C MET A 231 0.32 -6.84 -11.76
N SER A 232 -0.84 -7.20 -11.22
CA SER A 232 -1.39 -8.55 -11.34
C SER A 232 -1.99 -8.81 -12.73
N TRP A 233 -2.60 -7.77 -13.33
CA TRP A 233 -3.26 -7.83 -14.63
C TRP A 233 -2.89 -6.62 -15.51
N PRO A 234 -1.75 -6.66 -16.21
CA PRO A 234 -1.32 -5.57 -17.09
C PRO A 234 -2.29 -5.33 -18.26
N ASP A 235 -2.90 -6.40 -18.78
CA ASP A 235 -3.91 -6.35 -19.83
C ASP A 235 -5.25 -5.92 -19.22
N MET A 236 -5.43 -4.62 -19.04
CA MET A 236 -6.62 -4.11 -18.41
C MET A 236 -7.84 -4.16 -19.33
N ALA A 237 -8.98 -4.52 -18.73
CA ALA A 237 -10.28 -4.52 -19.39
C ALA A 237 -11.28 -3.63 -18.67
N VAL A 238 -12.21 -3.07 -19.43
CA VAL A 238 -13.42 -2.42 -18.91
C VAL A 238 -14.37 -3.52 -18.45
N GLY A 239 -14.80 -3.45 -17.20
CA GLY A 239 -15.81 -4.36 -16.65
C GLY A 239 -17.21 -3.79 -16.86
N GLU A 240 -17.41 -2.58 -16.37
CA GLU A 240 -18.67 -1.85 -16.47
C GLU A 240 -18.43 -0.44 -17.00
N GLU A 241 -19.41 0.08 -17.74
CA GLU A 241 -19.43 1.45 -18.24
C GLU A 241 -20.75 2.12 -17.85
N HIS A 242 -20.66 3.34 -17.32
CA HIS A 242 -21.78 4.10 -16.79
C HIS A 242 -21.80 5.51 -17.37
N GLN A 243 -22.95 5.95 -17.86
CA GLN A 243 -23.16 7.35 -18.24
C GLN A 243 -23.48 8.16 -16.99
N ILE A 244 -22.67 9.21 -16.75
CA ILE A 244 -22.73 10.04 -15.55
C ILE A 244 -23.29 11.41 -15.92
N PRO A 245 -24.62 11.61 -15.86
CA PRO A 245 -25.22 12.92 -16.13
C PRO A 245 -24.91 13.93 -15.02
N VAL A 246 -24.80 13.44 -13.77
CA VAL A 246 -24.50 14.23 -12.57
C VAL A 246 -23.30 13.62 -11.88
N HIS A 247 -22.20 14.36 -11.86
CA HIS A 247 -20.91 13.92 -11.31
C HIS A 247 -20.99 13.54 -9.82
N ASP A 248 -21.80 14.28 -9.06
CA ASP A 248 -22.01 14.09 -7.62
C ASP A 248 -22.84 12.87 -7.22
N ASP A 249 -23.29 12.04 -8.17
CA ASP A 249 -24.03 10.81 -7.86
C ASP A 249 -23.09 9.62 -7.59
N TRP A 250 -21.84 9.71 -8.01
CA TRP A 250 -20.86 8.63 -7.86
C TRP A 250 -19.86 8.90 -6.76
N ARG A 251 -19.46 7.81 -6.11
CA ARG A 251 -18.55 7.79 -5.00
C ARG A 251 -17.43 6.80 -5.28
N MET A 252 -16.24 7.15 -4.86
CA MET A 252 -15.08 6.27 -4.84
C MET A 252 -14.60 6.18 -3.41
N ALA A 253 -14.09 5.04 -2.98
CA ALA A 253 -13.40 4.96 -1.71
C ALA A 253 -12.30 6.02 -1.68
N ASN A 254 -12.10 6.67 -0.54
CA ASN A 254 -11.12 7.74 -0.41
C ASN A 254 -9.74 7.25 -0.91
N PRO A 255 -8.94 8.07 -1.63
CA PRO A 255 -7.59 7.70 -2.08
C PRO A 255 -6.72 6.97 -1.04
N VAL A 256 -6.82 7.35 0.24
CA VAL A 256 -6.15 6.64 1.34
C VAL A 256 -6.64 5.19 1.45
N ILE A 257 -7.95 4.97 1.49
CA ILE A 257 -8.56 3.63 1.52
C ILE A 257 -8.24 2.87 0.22
N MET A 258 -8.17 3.55 -0.92
CA MET A 258 -7.72 2.92 -2.17
C MET A 258 -6.29 2.36 -2.04
N THR A 259 -5.40 3.11 -1.39
CA THR A 259 -3.97 2.78 -1.24
C THR A 259 -3.72 1.73 -0.17
N PHE A 260 -4.40 1.80 0.98
CA PHE A 260 -4.11 0.94 2.13
C PHE A 260 -5.09 -0.21 2.32
N TRP A 261 -6.33 -0.12 1.81
CA TRP A 261 -7.31 -1.21 1.92
C TRP A 261 -7.52 -1.90 0.58
N VAL A 262 -7.89 -1.13 -0.46
CA VAL A 262 -8.32 -1.73 -1.72
C VAL A 262 -7.15 -2.39 -2.42
N GLY A 263 -6.04 -1.68 -2.67
CA GLY A 263 -4.87 -2.25 -3.34
C GLY A 263 -4.34 -3.52 -2.66
N PRO A 264 -3.85 -3.42 -1.41
CA PRO A 264 -3.39 -4.57 -0.63
C PRO A 264 -4.46 -5.67 -0.45
N GLY A 265 -5.72 -5.27 -0.32
CA GLY A 265 -6.85 -6.18 -0.16
C GLY A 265 -7.16 -7.07 -1.37
N LEU A 266 -6.74 -6.70 -2.58
CA LEU A 266 -6.96 -7.53 -3.77
C LEU A 266 -6.26 -8.89 -3.69
N PRO A 267 -4.94 -8.99 -3.46
CA PRO A 267 -4.29 -10.27 -3.29
C PRO A 267 -4.74 -11.02 -2.02
N GLU A 268 -5.12 -10.32 -0.95
CA GLU A 268 -5.71 -10.92 0.26
C GLU A 268 -7.00 -11.68 -0.07
N ILE A 269 -7.95 -10.99 -0.71
CA ILE A 269 -9.23 -11.57 -1.11
C ILE A 269 -9.05 -12.69 -2.13
N ALA A 270 -8.15 -12.51 -3.12
CA ALA A 270 -7.90 -13.54 -4.12
C ALA A 270 -7.37 -14.83 -3.50
N LEU A 271 -6.44 -14.71 -2.53
CA LEU A 271 -5.91 -15.85 -1.79
C LEU A 271 -6.99 -16.50 -0.92
N TYR A 272 -7.77 -15.70 -0.19
CA TYR A 272 -8.89 -16.18 0.60
C TYR A 272 -9.90 -16.96 -0.27
N ASP A 273 -10.33 -16.39 -1.39
CA ASP A 273 -11.29 -17.03 -2.31
C ASP A 273 -10.73 -18.34 -2.89
N ALA A 274 -9.42 -18.40 -3.16
CA ALA A 274 -8.76 -19.61 -3.65
C ALA A 274 -8.73 -20.72 -2.59
N LEU A 275 -8.36 -20.38 -1.35
CA LEU A 275 -8.31 -21.33 -0.23
C LEU A 275 -9.70 -21.78 0.20
N ARG A 276 -10.66 -20.85 0.25
CA ARG A 276 -12.04 -21.10 0.70
C ARG A 276 -12.80 -22.06 -0.19
N LYS A 277 -12.45 -22.14 -1.48
CA LYS A 277 -13.00 -23.14 -2.42
C LYS A 277 -12.67 -24.58 -2.03
N LYS A 278 -11.63 -24.78 -1.21
CA LYS A 278 -11.10 -26.11 -0.85
C LYS A 278 -11.21 -26.39 0.65
N ARG A 279 -11.31 -25.35 1.47
CA ARG A 279 -11.27 -25.45 2.93
C ARG A 279 -12.34 -24.62 3.62
N GLU A 280 -13.06 -25.25 4.54
CA GLU A 280 -14.15 -24.62 5.29
C GLU A 280 -13.74 -23.88 6.58
N ASP A 281 -12.47 -23.94 6.94
CA ASP A 281 -11.90 -23.34 8.15
C ASP A 281 -11.09 -22.06 7.89
N VAL A 282 -11.05 -21.62 6.64
CA VAL A 282 -10.37 -20.39 6.21
C VAL A 282 -11.25 -19.19 6.54
N VAL A 283 -10.68 -18.20 7.22
CA VAL A 283 -11.35 -16.95 7.63
C VAL A 283 -10.53 -15.75 7.18
N LEU A 284 -11.19 -14.75 6.60
CA LEU A 284 -10.61 -13.46 6.26
C LEU A 284 -10.64 -12.52 7.47
N TYR A 285 -9.55 -11.79 7.73
CA TYR A 285 -9.38 -10.81 8.81
C TYR A 285 -9.74 -11.32 10.22
N PRO A 286 -9.21 -12.48 10.67
CA PRO A 286 -9.49 -13.00 12.02
C PRO A 286 -9.17 -11.97 13.11
N MET A 287 -10.04 -11.90 14.14
CA MET A 287 -9.83 -11.08 15.35
C MET A 287 -9.61 -9.59 15.04
N CYS A 288 -10.42 -9.01 14.16
CA CYS A 288 -10.31 -7.63 13.72
C CYS A 288 -8.91 -7.29 13.17
N ASP A 289 -8.41 -8.16 12.29
CA ASP A 289 -7.21 -7.95 11.48
C ASP A 289 -5.87 -8.23 12.17
N LEU A 290 -5.79 -9.26 13.02
CA LEU A 290 -4.49 -9.71 13.55
C LEU A 290 -3.61 -10.36 12.46
N ALA A 291 -4.25 -10.86 11.41
CA ALA A 291 -3.66 -11.32 10.16
C ALA A 291 -4.68 -11.12 9.04
N ASP A 292 -4.26 -11.14 7.78
CA ASP A 292 -5.18 -11.02 6.65
C ASP A 292 -6.02 -12.29 6.48
N ILE A 293 -5.43 -13.47 6.69
CA ILE A 293 -6.11 -14.77 6.61
C ILE A 293 -5.72 -15.65 7.80
N GLY A 294 -6.71 -16.30 8.41
CA GLY A 294 -6.54 -17.34 9.41
C GLY A 294 -7.01 -18.70 8.92
N ILE A 295 -6.31 -19.77 9.31
CA ILE A 295 -6.70 -21.16 9.03
C ILE A 295 -6.70 -21.95 10.34
N GLU A 296 -7.76 -22.71 10.59
CA GLU A 296 -7.97 -23.50 11.82
C GLU A 296 -7.87 -22.64 13.10
N GLY A 297 -8.52 -21.47 13.08
CA GLY A 297 -8.44 -20.49 14.17
C GLY A 297 -7.08 -19.80 14.20
N THR A 298 -6.29 -20.03 15.25
CA THR A 298 -4.96 -19.42 15.45
C THR A 298 -3.80 -20.35 15.10
N LYS A 299 -4.04 -21.49 14.46
CA LYS A 299 -2.95 -22.39 14.05
C LYS A 299 -2.06 -21.76 12.98
N ILE A 300 -2.66 -21.11 11.99
CA ILE A 300 -1.93 -20.49 10.88
C ILE A 300 -2.48 -19.09 10.66
N GLY A 301 -1.58 -18.11 10.73
CA GLY A 301 -1.83 -16.73 10.30
C GLY A 301 -1.06 -16.49 9.02
N ILE A 302 -1.72 -15.86 8.05
CA ILE A 302 -1.12 -15.43 6.79
C ILE A 302 -1.36 -13.93 6.69
N ASP A 303 -0.28 -13.20 6.48
CA ASP A 303 -0.27 -11.74 6.32
C ASP A 303 0.29 -11.43 4.94
N VAL A 304 -0.54 -10.86 4.07
CA VAL A 304 -0.21 -10.54 2.69
C VAL A 304 0.41 -9.14 2.64
N LYS A 305 1.57 -9.01 1.99
CA LYS A 305 2.31 -7.75 1.94
C LYS A 305 2.83 -7.45 0.54
N SER A 306 2.48 -6.26 0.04
CA SER A 306 2.82 -5.76 -1.31
C SER A 306 3.94 -4.72 -1.27
N TYR A 307 5.06 -5.06 -0.63
CA TYR A 307 6.25 -4.20 -0.58
C TYR A 307 7.02 -4.34 -1.89
N SER A 308 7.49 -3.26 -2.49
CA SER A 308 8.32 -3.38 -3.67
C SER A 308 9.77 -3.75 -3.30
N SER A 309 10.23 -3.33 -2.12
CA SER A 309 11.54 -3.73 -1.57
C SER A 309 11.46 -4.90 -0.57
N ALA A 310 12.03 -6.05 -0.97
CA ALA A 310 12.20 -7.21 -0.10
C ALA A 310 13.03 -6.91 1.18
N ALA A 311 14.04 -6.04 1.07
CA ALA A 311 14.86 -5.67 2.21
C ALA A 311 14.08 -4.85 3.25
N VAL A 312 13.26 -3.90 2.79
CA VAL A 312 12.38 -3.11 3.68
C VAL A 312 11.35 -4.03 4.36
N LEU A 313 10.74 -4.96 3.61
CA LEU A 313 9.84 -5.95 4.18
C LEU A 313 10.52 -6.82 5.24
N GLY A 314 11.71 -7.35 4.96
CA GLY A 314 12.48 -8.15 5.91
C GLY A 314 12.81 -7.37 7.19
N LYS A 315 13.21 -6.09 7.06
CA LYS A 315 13.48 -5.21 8.21
C LYS A 315 12.24 -4.95 9.06
N ARG A 316 11.09 -4.70 8.42
CA ARG A 316 9.79 -4.52 9.11
C ARG A 316 9.52 -5.70 10.04
N PHE A 317 9.56 -6.92 9.51
CA PHE A 317 9.28 -8.13 10.29
C PHE A 317 10.40 -8.54 11.25
N SER A 318 11.66 -8.13 11.00
CA SER A 318 12.71 -8.24 12.01
C SER A 318 12.46 -7.33 13.22
N ALA A 319 11.86 -6.17 13.00
CA ALA A 319 11.59 -5.19 14.04
C ALA A 319 10.33 -5.54 14.85
N ASN A 320 9.21 -5.80 14.18
CA ASN A 320 7.92 -6.12 14.80
C ASN A 320 7.05 -6.95 13.86
N ILE A 321 6.45 -8.02 14.37
CA ILE A 321 5.57 -8.93 13.60
C ILE A 321 4.07 -8.65 13.86
N GLY A 322 3.76 -7.74 14.78
CA GLY A 322 2.40 -7.29 15.08
C GLY A 322 1.48 -8.42 15.56
N GLY A 323 0.27 -8.45 15.00
CA GLY A 323 -0.77 -9.43 15.35
C GLY A 323 -0.38 -10.89 15.07
N MET A 324 0.64 -11.14 14.25
CA MET A 324 1.11 -12.48 13.90
C MET A 324 1.63 -13.28 15.11
N HIS A 325 1.97 -12.63 16.22
CA HIS A 325 2.30 -13.32 17.48
C HIS A 325 1.18 -14.24 17.97
N ALA A 326 -0.09 -13.92 17.67
CA ALA A 326 -1.25 -14.72 18.06
C ALA A 326 -1.32 -16.10 17.37
N PHE A 327 -0.56 -16.30 16.29
CA PHE A 327 -0.60 -17.50 15.47
C PHE A 327 0.61 -18.41 15.71
N ARG A 328 0.41 -19.73 15.60
CA ARG A 328 1.48 -20.73 15.80
C ARG A 328 2.42 -20.81 14.59
N ARG A 329 1.86 -20.92 13.39
CA ARG A 329 2.58 -20.82 12.12
C ARG A 329 2.29 -19.45 11.51
N ARG A 330 3.34 -18.76 11.07
CA ARG A 330 3.30 -17.35 10.69
C ARG A 330 3.86 -17.20 9.29
N ILE A 331 3.00 -16.84 8.35
CA ILE A 331 3.38 -16.75 6.95
C ILE A 331 3.20 -15.32 6.49
N VAL A 332 4.27 -14.73 5.95
CA VAL A 332 4.19 -13.47 5.19
C VAL A 332 4.11 -13.84 3.71
N ALA A 333 2.94 -13.61 3.12
CA ALA A 333 2.66 -13.91 1.72
C ALA A 333 2.93 -12.68 0.85
N VAL A 334 3.68 -12.86 -0.24
CA VAL A 334 4.02 -11.79 -1.18
C VAL A 334 3.33 -12.05 -2.52
N PRO A 335 2.66 -11.05 -3.11
CA PRO A 335 2.08 -11.22 -4.44
C PRO A 335 3.11 -11.67 -5.50
N ASP A 336 2.73 -12.62 -6.34
CA ASP A 336 3.65 -13.25 -7.29
C ASP A 336 4.27 -12.27 -8.31
N PHE A 337 3.64 -11.13 -8.57
CA PHE A 337 4.18 -10.12 -9.48
C PHE A 337 5.49 -9.51 -8.94
N TRP A 338 5.68 -9.38 -7.62
CA TRP A 338 6.96 -8.91 -7.08
C TRP A 338 8.08 -9.94 -7.28
N ILE A 339 7.75 -11.23 -7.24
CA ILE A 339 8.70 -12.32 -7.49
C ILE A 339 9.07 -12.41 -8.98
N LYS A 340 8.16 -12.02 -9.87
CA LYS A 340 8.47 -11.88 -11.30
C LYS A 340 9.48 -10.74 -11.55
N VAL A 341 9.38 -9.65 -10.79
CA VAL A 341 10.29 -8.50 -10.86
C VAL A 341 11.65 -8.80 -10.22
N ASP A 342 11.65 -9.47 -9.07
CA ASP A 342 12.84 -9.88 -8.33
C ASP A 342 12.77 -11.36 -7.96
N ARG A 343 13.54 -12.20 -8.65
CA ARG A 343 13.55 -13.65 -8.42
C ARG A 343 14.10 -14.04 -7.06
N ASP A 344 14.88 -13.17 -6.44
CA ASP A 344 15.48 -13.38 -5.12
C ASP A 344 14.68 -12.71 -4.00
N TYR A 345 13.49 -12.19 -4.29
CA TYR A 345 12.67 -11.43 -3.35
C TYR A 345 12.48 -12.16 -2.02
N LEU A 346 11.93 -13.38 -2.05
CA LEU A 346 11.62 -14.14 -0.82
C LEU A 346 12.89 -14.50 -0.04
N ARG A 347 13.98 -14.84 -0.75
CA ARG A 347 15.28 -15.13 -0.15
C ARG A 347 15.86 -13.90 0.55
N THR A 348 15.77 -12.75 -0.09
CA THR A 348 16.24 -11.47 0.46
C THR A 348 15.43 -11.07 1.69
N ALA A 349 14.10 -11.13 1.62
CA ALA A 349 13.23 -10.81 2.75
C ALA A 349 13.49 -11.73 3.95
N SER A 350 13.60 -13.05 3.73
CA SER A 350 13.93 -14.03 4.77
C SER A 350 15.31 -13.80 5.38
N ALA A 351 16.34 -13.56 4.55
CA ALA A 351 17.69 -13.31 5.02
C ALA A 351 17.79 -12.05 5.88
N VAL A 352 17.14 -10.95 5.46
CA VAL A 352 17.11 -9.69 6.22
C VAL A 352 16.26 -9.82 7.49
N CYS A 353 15.16 -10.55 7.45
CA CYS A 353 14.35 -10.85 8.63
C CYS A 353 15.07 -11.75 9.65
N GLY A 354 16.09 -12.49 9.21
CA GLY A 354 16.82 -13.45 10.03
C GLY A 354 15.99 -14.64 10.52
N ASN A 355 14.84 -14.91 9.89
CA ASN A 355 13.81 -15.88 10.33
C ASN A 355 13.43 -15.72 11.81
N LYS A 356 13.50 -14.48 12.31
CA LYS A 356 13.08 -14.14 13.66
C LYS A 356 11.60 -14.52 13.85
N ASP A 357 11.26 -14.99 15.04
CA ASP A 357 9.90 -15.39 15.42
C ASP A 357 9.29 -16.51 14.53
N GLY A 358 10.11 -17.27 13.80
CA GLY A 358 9.65 -18.38 12.97
C GLY A 358 8.77 -17.96 11.79
N ILE A 359 8.97 -16.74 11.28
CA ILE A 359 8.25 -16.26 10.09
C ILE A 359 8.72 -16.99 8.84
N GLU A 360 7.76 -17.47 8.06
CA GLU A 360 7.97 -18.03 6.73
C GLU A 360 7.57 -17.00 5.67
N PHE A 361 8.44 -16.77 4.69
CA PHE A 361 8.12 -15.94 3.52
C PHE A 361 7.74 -16.84 2.35
N MET A 362 6.55 -16.61 1.78
CA MET A 362 6.02 -17.40 0.67
C MET A 362 5.39 -16.48 -0.39
N SER A 363 5.27 -16.94 -1.62
CA SER A 363 4.39 -16.29 -2.59
C SER A 363 2.93 -16.58 -2.32
N VAL A 364 2.02 -15.72 -2.77
CA VAL A 364 0.57 -15.98 -2.74
C VAL A 364 0.23 -17.32 -3.40
N SER A 365 0.81 -17.62 -4.57
CA SER A 365 0.60 -18.91 -5.24
C SER A 365 1.15 -20.10 -4.44
N GLN A 366 2.32 -19.97 -3.81
CA GLN A 366 2.88 -21.02 -2.96
C GLN A 366 1.99 -21.30 -1.73
N VAL A 367 1.42 -20.26 -1.12
CA VAL A 367 0.46 -20.42 -0.01
C VAL A 367 -0.79 -21.11 -0.50
N ALA A 368 -1.34 -20.68 -1.64
CA ALA A 368 -2.50 -21.32 -2.23
C ALA A 368 -2.25 -22.81 -2.47
N GLU A 369 -1.11 -23.20 -3.03
CA GLU A 369 -0.74 -24.61 -3.27
C GLU A 369 -0.54 -25.40 -1.98
N ALA A 370 0.14 -24.82 -0.97
CA ALA A 370 0.46 -25.51 0.27
C ALA A 370 -0.75 -25.84 1.15
N PHE A 371 -1.83 -25.07 1.03
CA PHE A 371 -3.07 -25.23 1.81
C PHE A 371 -4.29 -25.52 0.94
N SER A 372 -4.06 -25.91 -0.31
CA SER A 372 -5.09 -26.39 -1.24
C SER A 372 -5.62 -27.77 -0.90
#